data_AF-A0A8J4E173-F1
#
_entry.id   AF-A0A8J4E173-F1
#
_cell.length_a   1.000
_cell.length_b   1.000
_cell.length_c   1.000
_cell.angle_alpha   90.00
_cell.angle_beta   90.00
_cell.angle_gamma   90.00
#
_symmetry.space_group_name_H-M   'P 1'
#
loop_
_entity.id
_entity.type
_entity.pdbx_description
1 polymer ?
#
loop_
_entity_poly.entity_id
_entity_poly.type
_entity_poly.pdbx_seq_one_letter_code
_entity_poly.pdbx_strand_id
1 'polypeptide(L)'
;MSLTPASGFLVQTQAGDAKHGNFEVVVPDLIRGGLSHYWRNNGGDGQWVLPKAPVGTARYTSTSIAESDHKFVPGNEQGNLEVLARQEEPAGDRLDFAWRDNGGGWAWNGPFEVKLPHGVAAPALVAERADNPPGPLRAVVPMESGGFAEFERVSGNWIEVARVDGDVLQGVSFLLSFVGSEAWPSERDEYGDRVVAAVAANGTLQLYARQGYPSPNPRTWKGPYRFGEEILPTQFGGPFRGRPSIIMSSFNQNVSADPPVISVDQVRYGNYELVVPMQPTGIAHMYKDNDVLQGPGNDPWANWSSYTTFGRGQYDEVSLIQSNYGDEHGHLEVAARRRDMAGFDFYWRDDDLTTWHGPNYIR
;
A
#
# COMPACT_ATOMS: atom_id res chain seq x y z
N MET A 1 -0.62 9.04 10.63
CA MET A 1 -0.65 7.60 10.26
C MET A 1 -1.70 7.44 9.17
N SER A 2 -1.42 6.68 8.11
CA SER A 2 -2.41 6.32 7.09
C SER A 2 -3.72 5.96 7.77
N LEU A 3 -4.83 6.54 7.31
CA LEU A 3 -6.13 6.36 7.95
C LEU A 3 -6.56 4.89 7.92
N THR A 4 -6.11 4.17 6.91
CA THR A 4 -6.46 2.78 6.67
C THR A 4 -5.24 1.95 6.27
N PRO A 5 -5.36 0.60 6.34
CA PRO A 5 -4.33 -0.30 5.84
C PRO A 5 -4.11 -0.13 4.33
N ALA A 6 -2.84 0.00 3.96
CA ALA A 6 -2.38 0.11 2.58
C ALA A 6 -1.14 -0.76 2.36
N SER A 7 -1.00 -1.29 1.15
CA SER A 7 0.11 -2.15 0.78
C SER A 7 1.34 -1.36 0.35
N GLY A 8 2.51 -1.99 0.46
CA GLY A 8 3.75 -1.50 -0.09
C GLY A 8 4.92 -2.23 0.55
N PHE A 9 6.12 -1.67 0.49
CA PHE A 9 7.31 -2.21 1.15
C PHE A 9 7.85 -1.27 2.23
N LEU A 10 7.10 -0.24 2.59
CA LEU A 10 7.30 0.69 3.69
C LEU A 10 6.01 0.73 4.52
N VAL A 11 6.13 0.61 5.84
CA VAL A 11 5.02 0.75 6.78
C VAL A 11 5.49 1.53 8.01
N GLN A 12 4.57 2.24 8.67
CA GLN A 12 4.78 2.67 10.05
C GLN A 12 4.03 1.71 10.98
N THR A 13 4.80 0.93 11.74
CA THR A 13 4.27 -0.04 12.71
C THR A 13 4.04 0.57 14.08
N GLN A 14 3.34 -0.14 14.95
CA GLN A 14 3.24 0.18 16.38
C GLN A 14 4.47 -0.26 17.19
N ALA A 15 5.46 -0.90 16.56
CA ALA A 15 6.77 -1.19 17.16
C ALA A 15 7.51 0.10 17.54
N GLY A 16 8.28 0.09 18.63
CA GLY A 16 8.95 1.29 19.15
C GLY A 16 8.16 1.95 20.28
N ASP A 17 8.23 3.28 20.41
CA ASP A 17 7.39 3.99 21.37
C ASP A 17 5.96 4.20 20.82
N ALA A 18 4.99 4.26 21.74
CA ALA A 18 3.56 4.32 21.42
C ALA A 18 3.13 5.60 20.69
N LYS A 19 3.90 6.69 20.78
CA LYS A 19 3.57 7.95 20.13
C LYS A 19 4.03 7.97 18.68
N HIS A 20 5.21 7.44 18.41
CA HIS A 20 5.86 7.60 17.11
C HIS A 20 5.76 6.33 16.26
N GLY A 21 5.99 5.13 16.78
CA GLY A 21 6.00 3.91 15.97
C GLY A 21 7.13 3.86 14.91
N ASN A 22 7.73 2.70 14.65
CA ASN A 22 8.87 2.58 13.75
C ASN A 22 8.46 2.67 12.29
N PHE A 23 9.32 3.26 11.45
CA PHE A 23 9.27 2.98 10.01
C PHE A 23 9.99 1.68 9.74
N GLU A 24 9.38 0.81 8.96
CA GLU A 24 9.94 -0.48 8.62
C GLU A 24 9.87 -0.70 7.12
N VAL A 25 10.97 -1.18 6.55
CA VAL A 25 11.13 -1.43 5.12
C VAL A 25 11.71 -2.83 4.91
N VAL A 26 11.10 -3.61 4.03
CA VAL A 26 11.62 -4.92 3.63
C VAL A 26 11.80 -4.94 2.12
N VAL A 27 13.02 -5.15 1.65
CA VAL A 27 13.36 -5.20 0.22
C VAL A 27 14.23 -6.42 -0.09
N PRO A 28 14.25 -6.90 -1.35
CA PRO A 28 15.19 -7.95 -1.74
C PRO A 28 16.66 -7.58 -1.47
N ASP A 29 17.44 -8.52 -0.90
CA ASP A 29 18.89 -8.34 -0.75
C ASP A 29 19.60 -8.84 -2.02
N LEU A 30 20.06 -7.89 -2.84
CA LEU A 30 20.73 -8.20 -4.11
C LEU A 30 22.15 -8.76 -3.93
N ILE A 31 22.77 -8.58 -2.77
CA ILE A 31 24.14 -9.02 -2.52
C ILE A 31 24.13 -10.46 -2.01
N ARG A 32 23.36 -10.71 -0.95
CA ARG A 32 23.37 -11.96 -0.19
C ARG A 32 22.27 -12.94 -0.60
N GLY A 33 21.25 -12.47 -1.34
CA GLY A 33 19.98 -13.18 -1.46
C GLY A 33 19.15 -13.02 -0.18
N GLY A 34 17.89 -13.44 -0.22
CA GLY A 34 16.92 -13.24 0.84
C GLY A 34 16.30 -11.85 0.86
N LEU A 35 15.73 -11.48 2.00
CA LEU A 35 15.06 -10.19 2.22
C LEU A 35 15.79 -9.37 3.29
N SER A 36 16.17 -8.15 2.96
CA SER A 36 16.76 -7.20 3.90
C SER A 36 15.66 -6.39 4.60
N HIS A 37 15.68 -6.41 5.94
CA HIS A 37 14.80 -5.62 6.80
C HIS A 37 15.56 -4.42 7.37
N TYR A 38 15.08 -3.23 7.03
CA TYR A 38 15.53 -1.93 7.54
C TYR A 38 14.45 -1.39 8.46
N TRP A 39 14.84 -0.69 9.51
CA TRP A 39 13.87 0.02 10.35
C TRP A 39 14.47 1.30 10.91
N ARG A 40 13.62 2.26 11.25
CA ARG A 40 14.02 3.54 11.86
C ARG A 40 13.33 3.68 13.20
N ASN A 41 14.11 3.81 14.27
CA ASN A 41 13.55 4.10 15.59
C ASN A 41 13.10 5.55 15.64
N ASN A 42 11.82 5.74 15.48
CA ASN A 42 11.24 7.07 15.41
C ASN A 42 11.09 7.75 16.79
N GLY A 43 11.15 6.96 17.86
CA GLY A 43 11.30 7.48 19.23
C GLY A 43 12.73 7.81 19.64
N GLY A 44 13.70 7.46 18.79
CA GLY A 44 15.13 7.58 19.06
C GLY A 44 15.77 8.78 18.36
N ASP A 45 16.98 8.55 17.85
CA ASP A 45 17.78 9.54 17.11
C ASP A 45 17.36 9.71 15.64
N GLY A 46 16.32 9.00 15.19
CA GLY A 46 15.83 9.03 13.82
C GLY A 46 16.77 8.38 12.80
N GLN A 47 17.75 7.58 13.23
CA GLN A 47 18.65 6.88 12.30
C GLN A 47 18.06 5.55 11.81
N TRP A 48 18.31 5.23 10.55
CA TRP A 48 18.00 3.92 9.98
C TRP A 48 18.95 2.86 10.51
N VAL A 49 18.38 1.78 11.02
CA VAL A 49 19.07 0.57 11.42
C VAL A 49 19.15 -0.37 10.23
N LEU A 50 20.38 -0.74 9.89
CA LEU A 50 20.70 -1.56 8.72
C LEU A 50 20.48 -3.06 8.97
N PRO A 51 20.22 -3.86 7.90
CA PRO A 51 20.01 -5.28 8.02
C PRO A 51 21.24 -6.00 8.58
N LYS A 52 21.05 -6.80 9.64
CA LYS A 52 22.12 -7.66 10.18
C LYS A 52 22.34 -8.90 9.32
N ALA A 53 21.26 -9.52 8.87
CA ALA A 53 21.24 -10.68 8.00
C ALA A 53 19.92 -10.69 7.21
N PRO A 54 19.92 -11.23 5.97
CA PRO A 54 18.70 -11.38 5.21
C PRO A 54 17.80 -12.49 5.76
N VAL A 55 16.50 -12.37 5.53
CA VAL A 55 15.51 -13.42 5.77
C VAL A 55 15.49 -14.37 4.57
N GLY A 56 15.84 -15.64 4.81
CA GLY A 56 15.98 -16.63 3.74
C GLY A 56 17.19 -16.39 2.83
N THR A 57 17.26 -17.14 1.74
CA THR A 57 18.40 -17.13 0.80
C THR A 57 18.00 -17.05 -0.67
N ALA A 58 16.70 -17.15 -1.00
CA ALA A 58 16.21 -17.09 -2.37
C ALA A 58 16.39 -15.68 -2.97
N ARG A 59 16.39 -15.58 -4.30
CA ARG A 59 16.37 -14.29 -4.99
C ARG A 59 14.93 -13.82 -5.12
N TYR A 60 14.69 -12.55 -4.80
CA TYR A 60 13.36 -11.93 -4.86
C TYR A 60 13.38 -10.71 -5.75
N THR A 61 12.27 -10.47 -6.45
CA THR A 61 12.13 -9.31 -7.34
C THR A 61 11.30 -8.19 -6.74
N SER A 62 10.52 -8.46 -5.69
CA SER A 62 9.58 -7.51 -5.09
C SER A 62 9.04 -8.06 -3.77
N THR A 63 8.61 -7.17 -2.88
CA THR A 63 8.04 -7.48 -1.57
C THR A 63 6.82 -6.61 -1.31
N SER A 64 5.85 -7.11 -0.53
CA SER A 64 4.85 -6.29 0.12
C SER A 64 4.78 -6.65 1.59
N ILE A 65 4.60 -5.66 2.45
CA ILE A 65 4.54 -5.80 3.89
C ILE A 65 3.24 -5.21 4.45
N ALA A 66 2.80 -5.76 5.57
CA ALA A 66 1.70 -5.23 6.37
C ALA A 66 1.97 -5.53 7.85
N GLU A 67 1.50 -4.67 8.75
CA GLU A 67 1.39 -5.01 10.17
C GLU A 67 -0.01 -5.59 10.41
N SER A 68 -0.07 -6.84 10.86
CA SER A 68 -1.33 -7.47 11.25
C SER A 68 -1.64 -7.27 12.73
N ASP A 69 -2.85 -7.63 13.13
CA ASP A 69 -3.29 -7.76 14.53
C ASP A 69 -3.07 -9.18 15.09
N HIS A 70 -2.42 -10.08 14.32
CA HIS A 70 -2.07 -11.41 14.79
C HIS A 70 -0.95 -11.32 15.83
N LYS A 71 -1.24 -11.80 17.03
CA LYS A 71 -0.35 -11.76 18.19
C LYS A 71 0.14 -13.16 18.52
N PHE A 72 1.46 -13.36 18.48
CA PHE A 72 2.06 -14.62 18.92
C PHE A 72 1.96 -14.82 20.44
N VAL A 73 2.08 -13.72 21.21
CA VAL A 73 2.04 -13.74 22.68
C VAL A 73 0.75 -13.07 23.19
N PRO A 74 -0.14 -13.81 23.89
CA PRO A 74 -1.32 -13.23 24.53
C PRO A 74 -0.95 -12.10 25.49
N GLY A 75 -1.59 -10.93 25.35
CA GLY A 75 -1.35 -9.76 26.20
C GLY A 75 -0.28 -8.79 25.69
N ASN A 76 0.40 -9.07 24.57
CA ASN A 76 1.20 -8.06 23.87
C ASN A 76 0.29 -7.20 22.97
N GLU A 77 0.62 -5.92 22.85
CA GLU A 77 -0.13 -4.95 22.05
C GLU A 77 0.22 -5.07 20.56
N GLN A 78 1.46 -5.46 20.22
CA GLN A 78 1.99 -5.43 18.85
C GLN A 78 1.71 -6.73 18.09
N GLY A 79 1.13 -6.61 16.89
CA GLY A 79 0.97 -7.73 15.97
C GLY A 79 2.14 -7.88 15.01
N ASN A 80 2.15 -8.98 14.25
CA ASN A 80 3.29 -9.37 13.43
C ASN A 80 3.53 -8.42 12.25
N LEU A 81 4.81 -8.30 11.86
CA LEU A 81 5.16 -7.79 10.53
C LEU A 81 5.09 -8.94 9.53
N GLU A 82 4.17 -8.85 8.59
CA GLU A 82 3.86 -9.87 7.60
C GLU A 82 4.47 -9.47 6.25
N VAL A 83 5.10 -10.40 5.54
CA VAL A 83 5.78 -10.16 4.26
C VAL A 83 5.34 -11.17 3.22
N LEU A 84 4.94 -10.69 2.06
CA LEU A 84 4.76 -11.48 0.84
C LEU A 84 5.82 -11.07 -0.17
N ALA A 85 6.60 -12.02 -0.68
CA ALA A 85 7.73 -11.74 -1.56
C ALA A 85 7.67 -12.60 -2.83
N ARG A 86 7.90 -11.97 -3.99
CA ARG A 86 7.96 -12.68 -5.27
C ARG A 86 9.36 -13.20 -5.52
N GLN A 87 9.53 -14.50 -5.69
CA GLN A 87 10.80 -15.08 -6.07
C GLN A 87 11.14 -14.73 -7.54
N GLU A 88 12.42 -14.58 -7.81
CA GLU A 88 12.94 -14.46 -9.17
C GLU A 88 12.97 -15.82 -9.87
N GLU A 89 13.35 -16.88 -9.12
CA GLU A 89 13.53 -18.23 -9.65
C GLU A 89 12.86 -19.29 -8.76
N PRO A 90 12.21 -20.33 -9.33
CA PRO A 90 11.99 -20.51 -10.76
C PRO A 90 11.05 -19.43 -11.32
N ALA A 91 11.27 -19.02 -12.56
CA ALA A 91 10.33 -18.15 -13.27
C ALA A 91 8.90 -18.71 -13.18
N GLY A 92 7.94 -17.89 -12.73
CA GLY A 92 6.54 -18.27 -12.57
C GLY A 92 5.88 -17.62 -11.36
N ASP A 93 4.84 -18.28 -10.84
CA ASP A 93 3.91 -17.75 -9.84
C ASP A 93 4.36 -17.93 -8.39
N ARG A 94 5.67 -18.09 -8.15
CA ARG A 94 6.17 -18.42 -6.81
C ARG A 94 6.26 -17.18 -5.93
N LEU A 95 5.44 -17.17 -4.89
CA LEU A 95 5.56 -16.25 -3.77
C LEU A 95 6.05 -16.99 -2.55
N ASP A 96 6.78 -16.30 -1.69
CA ASP A 96 7.03 -16.74 -0.32
C ASP A 96 6.38 -15.80 0.67
N PHE A 97 6.00 -16.36 1.80
CA PHE A 97 5.47 -15.65 2.95
C PHE A 97 6.44 -15.78 4.12
N ALA A 98 6.77 -14.66 4.75
CA ALA A 98 7.57 -14.62 5.96
C ALA A 98 6.92 -13.66 6.96
N TRP A 99 7.20 -13.85 8.24
CA TRP A 99 6.67 -12.97 9.27
C TRP A 99 7.64 -12.80 10.42
N ARG A 100 7.64 -11.62 11.02
CA ARG A 100 8.42 -11.31 12.23
C ARG A 100 7.50 -11.27 13.43
N ASP A 101 7.86 -12.01 14.47
CA ASP A 101 7.18 -11.95 15.77
C ASP A 101 7.47 -10.61 16.47
N ASN A 102 6.47 -9.74 16.60
CA ASN A 102 6.58 -8.51 17.41
C ASN A 102 6.11 -8.74 18.87
N GLY A 103 5.72 -9.97 19.20
CA GLY A 103 5.21 -10.43 20.48
C GLY A 103 6.27 -10.63 21.57
N GLY A 104 7.57 -10.61 21.24
CA GLY A 104 8.67 -10.67 22.21
C GLY A 104 9.98 -11.23 21.67
N GLY A 105 9.94 -12.03 20.60
CA GLY A 105 11.15 -12.63 20.02
C GLY A 105 11.85 -11.79 18.95
N TRP A 106 11.13 -10.89 18.26
CA TRP A 106 11.62 -10.16 17.07
C TRP A 106 12.23 -11.07 16.00
N ALA A 107 11.85 -12.34 16.05
CA ALA A 107 12.42 -13.40 15.23
C ALA A 107 11.62 -13.53 13.93
N TRP A 108 12.34 -13.69 12.84
CA TRP A 108 11.76 -14.00 11.54
C TRP A 108 11.42 -15.49 11.44
N ASN A 109 10.24 -15.76 10.91
CA ASN A 109 9.72 -17.07 10.60
C ASN A 109 9.50 -17.18 9.09
N GLY A 110 9.86 -18.32 8.51
CA GLY A 110 9.90 -18.51 7.06
C GLY A 110 11.26 -18.14 6.46
N PRO A 111 11.34 -17.94 5.13
CA PRO A 111 10.22 -17.88 4.19
C PRO A 111 9.53 -19.23 3.98
N PHE A 112 8.20 -19.24 3.91
CA PHE A 112 7.37 -20.40 3.56
C PHE A 112 6.83 -20.22 2.15
N GLU A 113 6.90 -21.26 1.33
CA GLU A 113 6.37 -21.21 -0.03
C GLU A 113 4.85 -21.00 -0.01
N VAL A 114 4.38 -20.04 -0.79
CA VAL A 114 2.97 -19.83 -1.11
C VAL A 114 2.73 -20.21 -2.56
N LYS A 115 2.01 -21.31 -2.76
CA LYS A 115 1.58 -21.74 -4.09
C LYS A 115 0.26 -21.06 -4.41
N LEU A 116 0.34 -19.94 -5.12
CA LEU A 116 -0.82 -19.35 -5.75
C LEU A 116 -0.91 -19.85 -7.20
N PRO A 117 -2.12 -19.89 -7.79
CA PRO A 117 -2.27 -20.16 -9.21
C PRO A 117 -1.71 -19.03 -10.10
N HIS A 118 -1.34 -17.87 -9.51
CA HIS A 118 -0.90 -16.63 -10.15
C HIS A 118 0.17 -15.92 -9.31
N GLY A 119 1.13 -15.21 -9.93
CA GLY A 119 2.23 -14.58 -9.20
C GLY A 119 3.32 -13.93 -10.07
N VAL A 120 2.97 -13.26 -11.16
CA VAL A 120 3.96 -12.84 -12.17
C VAL A 120 4.59 -11.46 -11.96
N ALA A 121 4.03 -10.62 -11.09
CA ALA A 121 4.55 -9.29 -10.81
C ALA A 121 4.43 -8.93 -9.33
N ALA A 122 4.76 -7.68 -8.97
CA ALA A 122 4.83 -7.25 -7.59
C ALA A 122 3.47 -7.40 -6.87
N PRO A 123 3.38 -8.22 -5.81
CA PRO A 123 2.13 -8.39 -5.07
C PRO A 123 1.85 -7.17 -4.17
N ALA A 124 0.61 -7.07 -3.70
CA ALA A 124 0.18 -6.09 -2.72
C ALA A 124 -0.50 -6.81 -1.53
N LEU A 125 0.02 -6.62 -0.33
CA LEU A 125 -0.45 -7.24 0.92
C LEU A 125 -1.05 -6.15 1.82
N VAL A 126 -2.22 -6.43 2.40
CA VAL A 126 -2.84 -5.62 3.47
C VAL A 126 -3.29 -6.54 4.60
N ALA A 127 -3.36 -5.98 5.81
CA ALA A 127 -4.00 -6.61 6.95
C ALA A 127 -5.27 -5.84 7.30
N GLU A 128 -6.42 -6.51 7.25
CA GLU A 128 -7.65 -5.99 7.86
C GLU A 128 -7.45 -6.01 9.38
N ARG A 129 -7.81 -4.93 10.08
CA ARG A 129 -7.82 -4.90 11.54
C ARG A 129 -9.20 -5.36 12.04
N ALA A 130 -9.24 -6.27 13.00
CA ALA A 130 -10.46 -6.66 13.68
C ALA A 130 -10.19 -6.93 15.18
N ASP A 131 -11.19 -6.65 16.02
CA ASP A 131 -10.99 -6.72 17.47
C ASP A 131 -10.78 -8.16 17.97
N ASN A 132 -11.68 -9.08 17.60
CA ASN A 132 -11.60 -10.49 17.96
C ASN A 132 -12.62 -11.32 17.15
N PRO A 133 -12.20 -12.27 16.30
CA PRO A 133 -10.82 -12.70 16.03
C PRO A 133 -10.01 -11.66 15.24
N PRO A 134 -8.66 -11.78 15.20
CA PRO A 134 -7.79 -10.99 14.32
C PRO A 134 -8.31 -10.96 12.88
N GLY A 135 -8.19 -9.80 12.23
CA GLY A 135 -8.64 -9.60 10.86
C GLY A 135 -7.78 -10.37 9.85
N PRO A 136 -8.34 -10.72 8.68
CA PRO A 136 -7.62 -11.51 7.71
C PRO A 136 -6.49 -10.72 7.02
N LEU A 137 -5.44 -11.45 6.62
CA LEU A 137 -4.51 -10.94 5.60
C LEU A 137 -5.13 -11.10 4.22
N ARG A 138 -4.97 -10.07 3.38
CA ARG A 138 -5.38 -10.12 1.99
C ARG A 138 -4.25 -9.73 1.06
N ALA A 139 -4.19 -10.41 -0.07
CA ALA A 139 -3.22 -10.11 -1.11
C ALA A 139 -3.92 -9.87 -2.44
N VAL A 140 -3.44 -8.90 -3.21
CA VAL A 140 -3.74 -8.75 -4.63
C VAL A 140 -2.48 -9.10 -5.41
N VAL A 141 -2.63 -10.00 -6.39
CA VAL A 141 -1.51 -10.58 -7.13
C VAL A 141 -1.78 -10.49 -8.63
N PRO A 142 -0.90 -9.83 -9.40
CA PRO A 142 -1.00 -9.79 -10.85
C PRO A 142 -0.90 -11.17 -11.50
N MET A 143 -1.67 -11.40 -12.56
CA MET A 143 -1.71 -12.68 -13.29
C MET A 143 -0.98 -12.60 -14.62
N GLU A 144 -0.37 -13.71 -15.05
CA GLU A 144 0.32 -13.79 -16.36
C GLU A 144 -0.61 -13.51 -17.53
N SER A 145 -1.85 -13.98 -17.43
CA SER A 145 -2.91 -13.78 -18.41
C SER A 145 -3.42 -12.33 -18.48
N GLY A 146 -2.96 -11.45 -17.60
CA GLY A 146 -3.46 -10.10 -17.42
C GLY A 146 -4.47 -9.97 -16.28
N GLY A 147 -4.63 -8.75 -15.77
CA GLY A 147 -5.42 -8.45 -14.57
C GLY A 147 -4.78 -8.96 -13.27
N PHE A 148 -5.61 -9.24 -12.27
CA PHE A 148 -5.17 -9.68 -10.94
C PHE A 148 -6.17 -10.62 -10.26
N ALA A 149 -5.68 -11.36 -9.26
CA ALA A 149 -6.51 -12.12 -8.33
C ALA A 149 -6.34 -11.58 -6.90
N GLU A 150 -7.45 -11.57 -6.14
CA GLU A 150 -7.49 -11.26 -4.71
C GLU A 150 -7.51 -12.57 -3.93
N PHE A 151 -6.65 -12.68 -2.93
CA PHE A 151 -6.53 -13.81 -2.03
C PHE A 151 -6.77 -13.38 -0.59
N GLU A 152 -7.39 -14.26 0.20
CA GLU A 152 -7.56 -14.13 1.64
C GLU A 152 -6.80 -15.26 2.34
N ARG A 153 -6.08 -14.94 3.41
CA ARG A 153 -5.41 -15.94 4.23
C ARG A 153 -6.37 -16.47 5.29
N VAL A 154 -6.72 -17.76 5.20
CA VAL A 154 -7.62 -18.45 6.10
C VAL A 154 -6.92 -19.68 6.68
N SER A 155 -6.77 -19.71 8.01
CA SER A 155 -6.13 -20.84 8.73
C SER A 155 -4.77 -21.25 8.14
N GLY A 156 -3.96 -20.25 7.75
CA GLY A 156 -2.64 -20.45 7.16
C GLY A 156 -2.62 -20.71 5.65
N ASN A 157 -3.76 -20.95 5.00
CA ASN A 157 -3.86 -21.15 3.56
C ASN A 157 -4.30 -19.87 2.85
N TRP A 158 -3.88 -19.68 1.61
CA TRP A 158 -4.33 -18.58 0.76
C TRP A 158 -5.43 -19.05 -0.18
N ILE A 159 -6.59 -18.41 -0.13
CA ILE A 159 -7.78 -18.77 -0.91
C ILE A 159 -8.10 -17.62 -1.85
N GLU A 160 -8.25 -17.90 -3.15
CA GLU A 160 -8.72 -16.91 -4.11
C GLU A 160 -10.18 -16.55 -3.81
N VAL A 161 -10.44 -15.26 -3.60
CA VAL A 161 -11.78 -14.75 -3.25
C VAL A 161 -12.39 -13.87 -4.34
N ALA A 162 -11.57 -13.39 -5.27
CA ALA A 162 -12.02 -12.65 -6.45
C ALA A 162 -10.92 -12.63 -7.52
N ARG A 163 -11.32 -12.35 -8.76
CA ARG A 163 -10.44 -12.20 -9.91
C ARG A 163 -10.96 -11.12 -10.85
N VAL A 164 -10.03 -10.45 -11.53
CA VAL A 164 -10.28 -9.53 -12.63
C VAL A 164 -9.36 -9.91 -13.78
N ASP A 165 -9.92 -10.19 -14.95
CA ASP A 165 -9.14 -10.31 -16.18
C ASP A 165 -8.98 -8.90 -16.80
N GLY A 166 -7.84 -8.65 -17.45
CA GLY A 166 -7.56 -7.33 -17.99
C GLY A 166 -6.16 -7.21 -18.60
N ASP A 167 -5.62 -5.99 -18.58
CA ASP A 167 -4.28 -5.71 -19.10
C ASP A 167 -3.20 -6.44 -18.29
N VAL A 168 -2.09 -6.81 -18.91
CA VAL A 168 -0.90 -7.31 -18.18
C VAL A 168 -0.38 -6.18 -17.29
N LEU A 169 -0.25 -6.44 -15.99
CA LEU A 169 0.11 -5.42 -14.99
C LEU A 169 1.59 -5.52 -14.61
N GLN A 170 2.27 -4.37 -14.54
CA GLN A 170 3.66 -4.25 -14.07
C GLN A 170 3.77 -4.33 -12.54
N GLY A 171 2.71 -3.93 -11.84
CA GLY A 171 2.62 -3.94 -10.38
C GLY A 171 1.32 -3.32 -9.91
N VAL A 172 0.97 -3.63 -8.66
CA VAL A 172 -0.29 -3.23 -8.02
C VAL A 172 -0.03 -2.67 -6.62
N SER A 173 -0.91 -1.77 -6.18
CA SER A 173 -1.09 -1.36 -4.79
C SER A 173 -2.52 -1.67 -4.37
N PHE A 174 -2.71 -2.00 -3.09
CA PHE A 174 -3.97 -2.36 -2.51
C PHE A 174 -4.26 -1.53 -1.25
N LEU A 175 -5.47 -0.99 -1.17
CA LEU A 175 -5.95 -0.12 -0.10
C LEU A 175 -7.33 -0.61 0.37
N LEU A 176 -7.53 -0.59 1.68
CA LEU A 176 -8.87 -0.65 2.29
C LEU A 176 -9.32 0.79 2.53
N SER A 177 -10.42 1.25 1.97
CA SER A 177 -10.88 2.63 2.06
C SER A 177 -12.06 2.77 3.03
N PHE A 178 -12.25 3.96 3.59
CA PHE A 178 -13.52 4.34 4.25
C PHE A 178 -14.55 4.94 3.28
N VAL A 179 -14.14 5.27 2.06
CA VAL A 179 -15.02 5.86 1.03
C VAL A 179 -15.57 4.74 0.15
N GLY A 180 -16.89 4.71 -0.02
CA GLY A 180 -17.57 3.82 -0.97
C GLY A 180 -17.74 4.49 -2.34
N SER A 181 -17.54 3.75 -3.43
CA SER A 181 -17.76 4.25 -4.81
C SER A 181 -19.22 4.25 -5.26
N GLU A 182 -20.12 3.64 -4.48
CA GLU A 182 -21.53 3.39 -4.88
C GLU A 182 -22.57 3.76 -3.83
N ALA A 183 -22.13 4.12 -2.62
CA ALA A 183 -23.01 4.43 -1.51
C ALA A 183 -22.56 5.74 -0.87
N TRP A 184 -23.50 6.40 -0.18
CA TRP A 184 -23.14 7.44 0.76
C TRP A 184 -22.09 6.88 1.71
N PRO A 185 -21.01 7.63 1.98
CA PRO A 185 -19.97 7.15 2.86
C PRO A 185 -20.57 6.70 4.19
N SER A 186 -20.36 5.42 4.51
CA SER A 186 -20.87 4.81 5.73
C SER A 186 -20.20 5.45 6.94
N GLU A 187 -20.82 5.26 8.10
CA GLU A 187 -20.22 5.58 9.39
C GLU A 187 -18.78 5.03 9.45
N ARG A 188 -17.88 5.79 10.09
CA ARG A 188 -16.41 5.65 10.08
C ARG A 188 -15.87 4.27 10.50
N ASP A 189 -16.75 3.37 10.91
CA ASP A 189 -16.46 2.13 11.63
C ASP A 189 -16.52 0.87 10.74
N GLU A 190 -16.89 0.99 9.46
CA GLU A 190 -16.82 -0.12 8.48
C GLU A 190 -15.97 0.28 7.27
N TYR A 191 -15.08 -0.62 6.81
CA TYR A 191 -14.34 -0.41 5.56
C TYR A 191 -15.33 -0.29 4.39
N GLY A 192 -15.31 0.87 3.72
CA GLY A 192 -16.01 1.16 2.48
C GLY A 192 -15.45 0.32 1.33
N ASP A 193 -14.70 0.91 0.40
CA ASP A 193 -14.22 0.14 -0.77
C ASP A 193 -12.84 -0.49 -0.58
N ARG A 194 -12.65 -1.65 -1.20
CA ARG A 194 -11.34 -2.17 -1.55
C ARG A 194 -10.89 -1.53 -2.85
N VAL A 195 -9.72 -0.90 -2.86
CA VAL A 195 -9.21 -0.17 -4.02
C VAL A 195 -7.86 -0.74 -4.45
N VAL A 196 -7.73 -1.03 -5.74
CA VAL A 196 -6.45 -1.42 -6.36
C VAL A 196 -6.02 -0.34 -7.33
N ALA A 197 -4.80 0.17 -7.15
CA ALA A 197 -4.12 0.98 -8.14
C ALA A 197 -3.12 0.11 -8.90
N ALA A 198 -3.11 0.18 -10.22
CA ALA A 198 -2.28 -0.67 -11.06
C ALA A 198 -1.66 0.11 -12.22
N VAL A 199 -0.45 -0.31 -12.64
CA VAL A 199 0.14 0.17 -13.90
C VAL A 199 0.15 -0.97 -14.89
N ALA A 200 -0.53 -0.80 -16.02
CA ALA A 200 -0.52 -1.75 -17.13
C ALA A 200 0.82 -1.74 -17.88
N ALA A 201 1.12 -2.80 -18.62
CA ALA A 201 2.37 -2.96 -19.37
C ALA A 201 2.59 -1.88 -20.43
N ASN A 202 1.52 -1.28 -20.94
CA ASN A 202 1.55 -0.13 -21.85
C ASN A 202 1.77 1.23 -21.14
N GLY A 203 1.92 1.23 -19.82
CA GLY A 203 2.15 2.43 -18.99
C GLY A 203 0.88 3.16 -18.55
N THR A 204 -0.31 2.65 -18.87
CA THR A 204 -1.58 3.21 -18.37
C THR A 204 -1.74 2.95 -16.88
N LEU A 205 -2.02 4.00 -16.11
CA LEU A 205 -2.39 3.92 -14.70
C LEU A 205 -3.90 3.68 -14.59
N GLN A 206 -4.31 2.74 -13.74
CA GLN A 206 -5.68 2.25 -13.64
C GLN A 206 -6.09 2.08 -12.17
N LEU A 207 -7.38 2.29 -11.89
CA LEU A 207 -8.00 1.97 -10.61
C LEU A 207 -9.06 0.89 -10.78
N TYR A 208 -9.20 0.10 -9.74
CA TYR A 208 -10.29 -0.84 -9.56
C TYR A 208 -10.86 -0.65 -8.17
N ALA A 209 -12.16 -0.80 -8.03
CA ALA A 209 -12.79 -0.83 -6.73
C ALA A 209 -13.76 -1.97 -6.60
N ARG A 210 -13.87 -2.47 -5.37
CA ARG A 210 -14.82 -3.49 -5.00
C ARG A 210 -15.47 -3.04 -3.70
N GLN A 211 -16.79 -2.89 -3.76
CA GLN A 211 -17.58 -2.44 -2.63
C GLN A 211 -17.38 -3.38 -1.43
N GLY A 212 -17.14 -2.78 -0.26
CA GLY A 212 -17.18 -3.48 1.02
C GLY A 212 -18.59 -3.71 1.53
N TYR A 213 -18.69 -4.18 2.76
CA TYR A 213 -19.96 -4.38 3.46
C TYR A 213 -20.64 -3.02 3.73
N PRO A 214 -21.98 -2.89 3.82
CA PRO A 214 -23.06 -3.89 3.67
C PRO A 214 -23.75 -3.82 2.30
N SER A 215 -23.37 -4.67 1.33
CA SER A 215 -24.07 -4.77 0.03
C SER A 215 -24.62 -6.18 -0.22
N PRO A 216 -25.90 -6.33 -0.59
CA PRO A 216 -26.56 -7.64 -0.72
C PRO A 216 -26.31 -8.39 -2.05
N ASN A 217 -25.46 -7.90 -2.96
CA ASN A 217 -25.21 -8.52 -4.28
C ASN A 217 -23.74 -8.32 -4.74
N PRO A 218 -23.24 -9.13 -5.70
CA PRO A 218 -21.90 -9.72 -5.56
C PRO A 218 -20.76 -8.72 -5.71
N ARG A 219 -19.93 -8.62 -4.64
CA ARG A 219 -18.46 -8.86 -4.54
C ARG A 219 -17.60 -8.85 -5.82
N THR A 220 -17.97 -8.07 -6.82
CA THR A 220 -17.29 -7.97 -8.11
C THR A 220 -16.47 -6.70 -8.14
N TRP A 221 -15.28 -6.80 -8.71
CA TRP A 221 -14.47 -5.63 -8.97
C TRP A 221 -15.07 -4.83 -10.13
N LYS A 222 -15.08 -3.51 -9.98
CA LYS A 222 -15.37 -2.55 -11.03
C LYS A 222 -14.08 -1.91 -11.53
N GLY A 223 -14.12 -1.45 -12.77
CA GLY A 223 -12.98 -0.95 -13.51
C GLY A 223 -12.54 -1.92 -14.62
N PRO A 224 -11.36 -1.69 -15.23
CA PRO A 224 -10.42 -0.63 -14.91
C PRO A 224 -10.99 0.76 -15.20
N TYR A 225 -10.79 1.69 -14.28
CA TYR A 225 -10.94 3.13 -14.52
C TYR A 225 -9.55 3.69 -14.84
N ARG A 226 -9.33 4.14 -16.09
CA ARG A 226 -8.00 4.51 -16.58
C ARG A 226 -7.79 6.01 -16.48
N PHE A 227 -6.63 6.40 -15.97
CA PHE A 227 -6.18 7.79 -16.01
C PHE A 227 -5.94 8.23 -17.46
N GLY A 228 -6.52 9.36 -17.84
CA GLY A 228 -6.47 9.92 -19.19
C GLY A 228 -7.63 9.51 -20.10
N GLU A 229 -8.46 8.53 -19.70
CA GLU A 229 -9.66 8.10 -20.43
C GLU A 229 -10.91 8.32 -19.58
N GLU A 230 -11.17 7.46 -18.59
CA GLU A 230 -12.30 7.62 -17.67
C GLU A 230 -11.99 8.60 -16.54
N ILE A 231 -10.74 8.63 -16.06
CA ILE A 231 -10.30 9.55 -15.01
C ILE A 231 -9.59 10.74 -15.66
N LEU A 232 -10.32 11.85 -15.81
CA LEU A 232 -9.96 13.00 -16.65
C LEU A 232 -9.13 14.08 -15.93
N PRO A 233 -7.82 13.86 -15.72
CA PRO A 233 -6.89 14.92 -16.12
C PRO A 233 -6.16 14.59 -17.43
N THR A 234 -6.26 15.49 -18.41
CA THR A 234 -5.76 15.34 -19.80
C THR A 234 -4.25 15.12 -19.95
N GLN A 235 -3.50 15.18 -18.85
CA GLN A 235 -2.04 15.06 -18.78
C GLN A 235 -1.53 13.64 -18.49
N PHE A 236 -2.42 12.67 -18.26
CA PHE A 236 -2.06 11.28 -17.92
C PHE A 236 -1.91 10.38 -19.16
N GLY A 237 -0.90 10.64 -20.00
CA GLY A 237 -0.68 9.93 -21.28
C GLY A 237 0.20 8.68 -21.21
N GLY A 238 -0.20 7.65 -20.44
CA GLY A 238 0.55 6.39 -20.30
C GLY A 238 2.04 6.46 -19.89
N PRO A 239 2.55 7.49 -19.17
CA PRO A 239 3.99 7.63 -18.91
C PRO A 239 4.46 6.77 -17.73
N PHE A 240 3.65 5.85 -17.21
CA PHE A 240 3.92 5.20 -15.93
C PHE A 240 4.61 3.85 -16.08
N ARG A 241 5.25 3.40 -15.00
CA ARG A 241 5.89 2.09 -14.94
C ARG A 241 5.85 1.50 -13.54
N GLY A 242 6.13 0.20 -13.47
CA GLY A 242 6.42 -0.46 -12.21
C GLY A 242 5.22 -0.52 -11.26
N ARG A 243 5.49 -0.64 -9.95
CA ARG A 243 4.45 -0.71 -8.91
C ARG A 243 4.11 0.70 -8.37
N PRO A 244 2.83 1.13 -8.45
CA PRO A 244 2.36 2.35 -7.77
C PRO A 244 2.16 2.10 -6.27
N SER A 245 1.87 3.15 -5.50
CA SER A 245 1.42 3.05 -4.11
C SER A 245 0.32 4.07 -3.82
N ILE A 246 -0.81 3.59 -3.30
CA ILE A 246 -1.97 4.39 -2.92
C ILE A 246 -2.26 4.25 -1.44
N ILE A 247 -2.56 5.37 -0.78
CA ILE A 247 -3.02 5.41 0.62
C ILE A 247 -4.24 6.30 0.76
N MET A 248 -4.90 6.20 1.92
CA MET A 248 -5.85 7.19 2.38
C MET A 248 -5.19 8.07 3.45
N SER A 249 -5.07 9.36 3.17
CA SER A 249 -4.46 10.34 4.07
C SER A 249 -5.51 11.13 4.85
N SER A 250 -5.08 11.73 5.96
CA SER A 250 -5.88 12.68 6.74
C SER A 250 -5.89 14.10 6.17
N PHE A 251 -5.18 14.39 5.08
CA PHE A 251 -5.25 15.71 4.46
C PHE A 251 -6.67 15.99 3.98
N ASN A 252 -7.15 17.20 4.27
CA ASN A 252 -8.54 17.62 4.09
C ASN A 252 -9.53 16.92 5.04
N GLN A 253 -9.13 16.10 6.01
CA GLN A 253 -10.06 15.48 6.95
C GLN A 253 -10.53 16.46 8.03
N ASN A 254 -11.84 16.55 8.27
CA ASN A 254 -12.42 17.26 9.40
C ASN A 254 -12.82 16.22 10.44
N VAL A 255 -12.03 16.12 11.51
CA VAL A 255 -12.39 15.34 12.69
C VAL A 255 -12.77 16.34 13.79
N SER A 256 -14.06 16.60 14.01
CA SER A 256 -14.43 17.02 15.36
C SER A 256 -14.25 15.79 16.25
N ALA A 257 -13.42 15.90 17.29
CA ALA A 257 -13.05 14.81 18.19
C ALA A 257 -14.19 14.28 19.09
N ASP A 258 -15.44 14.58 18.74
CA ASP A 258 -16.67 14.09 19.35
C ASP A 258 -17.74 14.14 18.24
N PRO A 259 -18.78 13.29 18.27
CA PRO A 259 -19.86 13.36 17.29
C PRO A 259 -21.00 14.26 17.81
N PRO A 260 -21.03 15.58 17.56
CA PRO A 260 -22.29 16.29 17.58
C PRO A 260 -22.84 16.21 16.16
N VAL A 261 -23.65 15.19 15.86
CA VAL A 261 -24.56 15.13 14.70
C VAL A 261 -24.08 16.03 13.55
N ILE A 262 -22.98 15.65 12.93
CA ILE A 262 -22.42 16.43 11.83
C ILE A 262 -23.41 16.25 10.68
N SER A 263 -24.04 17.33 10.21
CA SER A 263 -24.85 17.27 9.00
C SER A 263 -24.01 16.63 7.90
N VAL A 264 -24.58 15.72 7.11
CA VAL A 264 -23.91 14.99 6.01
C VAL A 264 -23.07 15.87 5.08
N ASP A 265 -23.37 17.17 5.01
CA ASP A 265 -22.67 18.19 4.23
C ASP A 265 -21.33 18.68 4.84
N GLN A 266 -20.93 18.20 6.01
CA GLN A 266 -19.73 18.66 6.74
C GLN A 266 -18.70 17.55 7.06
N VAL A 267 -19.00 16.29 6.71
CA VAL A 267 -18.05 15.19 6.92
C VAL A 267 -17.01 15.20 5.81
N ARG A 268 -15.74 15.14 6.22
CA ARG A 268 -14.60 15.09 5.33
C ARG A 268 -13.77 13.82 5.60
N TYR A 269 -13.54 13.03 4.56
CA TYR A 269 -12.98 11.68 4.64
C TYR A 269 -11.47 11.64 4.45
N GLY A 270 -10.88 12.74 3.97
CA GLY A 270 -9.47 12.85 3.65
C GLY A 270 -9.13 12.32 2.26
N ASN A 271 -7.94 12.64 1.75
CA ASN A 271 -7.60 12.39 0.34
C ASN A 271 -7.14 10.94 0.07
N TYR A 272 -7.37 10.46 -1.15
CA TYR A 272 -6.47 9.45 -1.70
C TYR A 272 -5.18 10.11 -2.14
N GLU A 273 -4.06 9.54 -1.73
CA GLU A 273 -2.72 9.97 -2.14
C GLU A 273 -2.10 8.84 -2.95
N LEU A 274 -1.63 9.14 -4.16
CA LEU A 274 -1.09 8.17 -5.10
C LEU A 274 0.28 8.61 -5.58
N VAL A 275 1.25 7.72 -5.45
CA VAL A 275 2.57 7.86 -6.07
C VAL A 275 2.82 6.75 -7.06
N VAL A 276 3.47 7.10 -8.18
CA VAL A 276 3.74 6.13 -9.26
C VAL A 276 5.06 6.46 -9.96
N PRO A 277 5.92 5.47 -10.24
CA PRO A 277 7.13 5.70 -11.02
C PRO A 277 6.79 6.12 -12.46
N MET A 278 7.55 7.06 -13.00
CA MET A 278 7.40 7.58 -14.36
C MET A 278 8.51 7.11 -15.31
N GLN A 279 8.22 7.20 -16.61
CA GLN A 279 9.16 7.15 -17.71
C GLN A 279 9.28 8.56 -18.33
N PRO A 280 10.51 9.01 -18.65
CA PRO A 280 11.77 8.29 -18.51
C PRO A 280 12.31 8.23 -17.07
N THR A 281 11.94 9.16 -16.20
CA THR A 281 12.48 9.27 -14.83
C THR A 281 11.48 9.92 -13.87
N GLY A 282 11.72 9.74 -12.57
CA GLY A 282 11.01 10.43 -11.50
C GLY A 282 9.80 9.65 -10.99
N ILE A 283 9.11 10.26 -10.05
CA ILE A 283 7.91 9.74 -9.39
C ILE A 283 6.85 10.82 -9.52
N ALA A 284 5.67 10.46 -10.02
CA ALA A 284 4.51 11.34 -9.97
C ALA A 284 3.84 11.20 -8.61
N HIS A 285 3.43 12.33 -8.04
CA HIS A 285 2.52 12.39 -6.91
C HIS A 285 1.23 13.09 -7.34
N MET A 286 0.08 12.49 -7.05
CA MET A 286 -1.24 13.06 -7.27
C MET A 286 -2.15 12.68 -6.12
N TYR A 287 -3.25 13.41 -5.98
CA TYR A 287 -4.22 13.15 -4.93
C TYR A 287 -5.64 13.32 -5.45
N LYS A 288 -6.59 12.60 -4.85
CA LYS A 288 -8.01 12.79 -5.08
C LYS A 288 -8.63 13.38 -3.83
N ASP A 289 -9.30 14.52 -3.98
CA ASP A 289 -10.15 15.05 -2.93
C ASP A 289 -11.42 14.19 -2.83
N ASN A 290 -11.65 13.57 -1.68
CA ASN A 290 -12.81 12.73 -1.42
C ASN A 290 -14.01 13.50 -0.84
N ASP A 291 -13.87 14.81 -0.58
CA ASP A 291 -14.90 15.62 0.09
C ASP A 291 -15.76 16.45 -0.86
N VAL A 292 -15.39 16.52 -2.14
CA VAL A 292 -16.23 17.16 -3.15
C VAL A 292 -17.45 16.27 -3.38
N LEU A 293 -18.59 16.68 -2.79
CA LEU A 293 -19.87 15.98 -2.73
C LEU A 293 -20.10 15.01 -3.92
N GLN A 294 -20.02 13.73 -3.59
CA GLN A 294 -20.42 12.61 -4.43
C GLN A 294 -21.95 12.53 -4.45
N GLY A 295 -22.60 13.48 -5.13
CA GLY A 295 -24.04 13.40 -5.38
C GLY A 295 -24.37 12.20 -6.28
N PRO A 296 -25.58 11.62 -6.17
CA PRO A 296 -26.01 10.54 -7.07
C PRO A 296 -25.92 11.00 -8.53
N GLY A 297 -25.12 10.28 -9.33
CA GLY A 297 -24.84 10.60 -10.74
C GLY A 297 -23.45 11.19 -11.00
N ASN A 298 -22.67 11.49 -9.96
CA ASN A 298 -21.27 11.92 -10.10
C ASN A 298 -20.33 10.71 -10.26
N ASP A 299 -19.28 10.85 -11.06
CA ASP A 299 -18.24 9.84 -11.21
C ASP A 299 -17.45 9.68 -9.88
N PRO A 300 -17.41 8.49 -9.28
CA PRO A 300 -16.73 8.29 -8.00
C PRO A 300 -15.22 8.55 -8.05
N TRP A 301 -14.63 8.55 -9.25
CA TRP A 301 -13.22 8.81 -9.48
C TRP A 301 -12.94 10.22 -10.00
N ALA A 302 -13.92 11.13 -10.01
CA ALA A 302 -13.67 12.54 -10.32
C ALA A 302 -12.76 13.21 -9.26
N ASN A 303 -12.28 14.41 -9.59
CA ASN A 303 -11.52 15.30 -8.69
C ASN A 303 -10.11 14.83 -8.30
N TRP A 304 -9.44 14.11 -9.20
CA TRP A 304 -7.98 13.98 -9.10
C TRP A 304 -7.29 15.29 -9.43
N SER A 305 -6.29 15.63 -8.63
CA SER A 305 -5.40 16.75 -8.89
C SER A 305 -4.49 16.47 -10.10
N SER A 306 -3.85 17.54 -10.55
CA SER A 306 -2.72 17.37 -11.45
C SER A 306 -1.54 16.72 -10.72
N TYR A 307 -0.74 15.91 -11.41
CA TYR A 307 0.44 15.34 -10.76
C TYR A 307 1.57 16.34 -10.67
N THR A 308 2.27 16.32 -9.54
CA THR A 308 3.61 16.90 -9.39
C THR A 308 4.65 15.81 -9.57
N THR A 309 5.90 16.17 -9.83
CA THR A 309 6.99 15.19 -9.98
C THR A 309 8.11 15.47 -9.01
N PHE A 310 8.71 14.39 -8.50
CA PHE A 310 9.88 14.44 -7.64
C PHE A 310 10.80 13.25 -7.90
N GLY A 311 12.02 13.32 -7.37
CA GLY A 311 13.06 12.34 -7.68
C GLY A 311 13.56 12.44 -9.12
N ARG A 312 14.69 11.80 -9.39
CA ARG A 312 15.32 11.76 -10.73
C ARG A 312 15.69 10.35 -11.18
N GLY A 313 15.50 9.36 -10.32
CA GLY A 313 15.76 7.95 -10.63
C GLY A 313 14.66 7.35 -11.50
N GLN A 314 15.01 6.31 -12.25
CA GLN A 314 14.06 5.48 -12.98
C GLN A 314 13.66 4.29 -12.07
N TYR A 315 12.68 4.49 -11.19
CA TYR A 315 12.29 3.51 -10.17
C TYR A 315 11.35 2.43 -10.72
N ASP A 316 11.44 1.22 -10.18
CA ASP A 316 10.56 0.08 -10.52
C ASP A 316 9.41 -0.07 -9.52
N GLU A 317 9.59 0.39 -8.29
CA GLU A 317 8.60 0.26 -7.23
C GLU A 317 8.70 1.45 -6.27
N VAL A 318 7.55 1.93 -5.80
CA VAL A 318 7.43 2.91 -4.72
C VAL A 318 6.48 2.40 -3.64
N SER A 319 6.65 2.89 -2.43
CA SER A 319 5.77 2.65 -1.29
C SER A 319 5.57 3.95 -0.54
N LEU A 320 4.32 4.30 -0.29
CA LEU A 320 3.90 5.53 0.37
C LEU A 320 3.24 5.20 1.71
N ILE A 321 3.52 6.04 2.70
CA ILE A 321 2.74 6.12 3.93
C ILE A 321 2.48 7.60 4.25
N GLN A 322 1.44 7.86 5.04
CA GLN A 322 1.36 9.08 5.82
C GLN A 322 1.83 8.74 7.24
N SER A 323 2.89 9.39 7.68
CA SER A 323 3.42 9.18 9.03
C SER A 323 2.64 10.01 10.05
N ASN A 324 3.07 9.96 11.30
CA ASN A 324 2.68 10.89 12.37
C ASN A 324 3.80 11.90 12.69
N TYR A 325 4.79 12.04 11.80
CA TYR A 325 5.80 13.10 11.89
C TYR A 325 5.28 14.38 11.28
N GLY A 326 5.62 15.52 11.86
CA GLY A 326 5.15 16.83 11.40
C GLY A 326 4.05 17.38 12.30
N ASP A 327 3.43 18.46 11.84
CA ASP A 327 2.30 19.10 12.53
C ASP A 327 0.98 18.37 12.19
N GLU A 328 -0.16 19.10 12.24
CA GLU A 328 -1.56 18.65 12.25
C GLU A 328 -1.88 17.27 11.60
N HIS A 329 -1.50 17.03 10.34
CA HIS A 329 -1.83 15.80 9.62
C HIS A 329 -0.66 14.81 9.45
N GLY A 330 0.56 15.27 9.67
CA GLY A 330 1.80 14.52 9.47
C GLY A 330 2.28 14.43 8.01
N HIS A 331 3.48 13.88 7.80
CA HIS A 331 4.20 13.89 6.53
C HIS A 331 3.78 12.74 5.61
N LEU A 332 3.92 12.96 4.29
CA LEU A 332 4.03 11.85 3.36
C LEU A 332 5.46 11.36 3.30
N GLU A 333 5.64 10.04 3.31
CA GLU A 333 6.94 9.38 3.30
C GLU A 333 6.96 8.34 2.18
N VAL A 334 7.99 8.37 1.34
CA VAL A 334 8.11 7.49 0.17
C VAL A 334 9.44 6.76 0.18
N ALA A 335 9.38 5.43 0.14
CA ALA A 335 10.50 4.59 -0.24
C ALA A 335 10.40 4.26 -1.74
N ALA A 336 11.48 4.44 -2.48
CA ALA A 336 11.56 4.16 -3.91
C ALA A 336 12.78 3.28 -4.21
N ARG A 337 12.62 2.25 -5.06
CA ARG A 337 13.78 1.45 -5.47
C ARG A 337 13.76 1.07 -6.94
N ARG A 338 14.96 0.77 -7.42
CA ARG A 338 15.19 0.08 -8.69
C ARG A 338 15.42 -1.39 -8.41
N ARG A 339 15.10 -2.25 -9.37
CA ARG A 339 15.21 -3.71 -9.22
C ARG A 339 16.66 -4.15 -9.01
N ASP A 340 17.61 -3.38 -9.54
CA ASP A 340 19.07 -3.54 -9.44
C ASP A 340 19.71 -2.72 -8.30
N MET A 341 18.92 -2.04 -7.47
CA MET A 341 19.40 -1.22 -6.37
C MET A 341 19.44 -2.00 -5.06
N ALA A 342 20.61 -2.04 -4.42
CA ALA A 342 20.72 -2.46 -3.03
C ALA A 342 20.17 -1.35 -2.12
N GLY A 343 19.20 -1.68 -1.27
CA GLY A 343 18.52 -0.70 -0.43
C GLY A 343 17.44 0.09 -1.18
N PHE A 344 17.23 1.35 -0.81
CA PHE A 344 16.19 2.21 -1.37
C PHE A 344 16.53 3.70 -1.20
N ASP A 345 15.91 4.54 -2.03
CA ASP A 345 15.89 5.99 -1.84
C ASP A 345 14.68 6.36 -1.01
N PHE A 346 14.88 7.26 -0.04
CA PHE A 346 13.83 7.75 0.84
C PHE A 346 13.55 9.23 0.59
N TYR A 347 12.27 9.55 0.43
CA TYR A 347 11.75 10.89 0.19
C TYR A 347 10.66 11.19 1.20
N TRP A 348 10.42 12.48 1.43
CA TRP A 348 9.35 12.88 2.33
C TRP A 348 8.82 14.28 1.95
N ARG A 349 7.59 14.57 2.34
CA ARG A 349 6.91 15.85 2.11
C ARG A 349 6.21 16.29 3.38
N ASP A 350 6.44 17.53 3.80
CA ASP A 350 5.70 18.17 4.89
C ASP A 350 4.19 18.27 4.56
N ASP A 351 3.40 18.54 5.59
CA ASP A 351 1.94 18.74 5.51
C ASP A 351 1.57 20.05 4.79
N ASP A 352 2.30 21.12 5.10
CA ASP A 352 2.05 22.49 4.62
C ASP A 352 2.77 22.86 3.31
N LEU A 353 3.65 21.99 2.81
CA LEU A 353 4.46 22.23 1.62
C LEU A 353 4.13 21.26 0.48
N THR A 354 4.12 21.79 -0.75
CA THR A 354 4.07 20.99 -1.99
C THR A 354 5.44 20.44 -2.40
N THR A 355 6.49 20.69 -1.59
CA THR A 355 7.87 20.37 -1.94
C THR A 355 8.31 19.04 -1.33
N TRP A 356 8.83 18.15 -2.17
CA TRP A 356 9.43 16.89 -1.76
C TRP A 356 10.92 17.06 -1.41
N HIS A 357 11.33 16.43 -0.31
CA HIS A 357 12.71 16.35 0.16
C HIS A 357 13.34 14.99 -0.16
N GLY A 358 14.68 14.94 -0.24
CA GLY A 358 15.45 13.74 -0.60
C GLY A 358 16.01 13.78 -2.03
N PRO A 359 16.57 12.65 -2.55
CA PRO A 359 16.62 11.35 -1.91
C PRO A 359 17.66 11.25 -0.79
N ASN A 360 17.30 10.56 0.29
CA ASN A 360 18.26 9.97 1.22
C ASN A 360 18.47 8.50 0.82
N TYR A 361 19.67 8.14 0.40
CA TYR A 361 19.98 6.76 0.03
C TYR A 361 20.27 5.90 1.26
N ILE A 362 19.51 4.82 1.44
CA ILE A 362 19.62 3.88 2.57
C ILE A 362 20.10 2.52 2.03
N ARG A 363 21.21 1.97 2.58
CA ARG A 363 21.79 0.69 2.15
C ARG A 363 22.38 -0.12 3.29
#